data_AF-A0A3C1VRH1-F1
#
_entry.id   AF-A0A3C1VRH1-F1
#
_cell.length_a   1.000
_cell.length_b   1.000
_cell.length_c   1.000
_cell.angle_alpha   90.00
_cell.angle_beta   90.00
_cell.angle_gamma   90.00
#
_symmetry.space_group_name_H-M   'P 1'
#
loop_
_entity.id
_entity.type
_entity.pdbx_description
1 polymer ?
#
loop_
_entity_poly.entity_id
_entity_poly.type
_entity_poly.pdbx_seq_one_letter_code
_entity_poly.pdbx_strand_id
1 'polypeptide(L)'
;MELDVLIAYLFRWIHFFAGIAWIGLLYYFNFVQTEYFKEADPAAKASAISKLVPRALGWFRYGALFTFLSGLALAGFLGAATNFYISIGMLLGTLMFLNVWLIIWPNQKTVIASNEQVLAGGE
;
A
#
# COMPACT_ATOMS: atom_id res chain seq x y z
N MET A 1 -33.23 0.30 7.78
CA MET A 1 -31.85 0.03 8.25
C MET A 1 -31.39 1.30 8.92
N GLU A 2 -30.94 1.23 10.17
CA GLU A 2 -30.44 2.39 10.92
C GLU A 2 -29.19 2.98 10.24
N LEU A 3 -28.98 4.29 10.39
CA LEU A 3 -27.92 5.03 9.69
C LEU A 3 -26.52 4.57 10.09
N ASP A 4 -26.31 4.24 11.36
CA ASP A 4 -25.08 3.67 11.91
C ASP A 4 -24.71 2.34 11.24
N VAL A 5 -25.70 1.48 10.99
CA VAL A 5 -25.50 0.20 10.30
C VAL A 5 -25.06 0.43 8.86
N LEU A 6 -25.70 1.37 8.15
CA LEU A 6 -25.31 1.72 6.78
C LEU A 6 -23.86 2.24 6.71
N ILE A 7 -23.48 3.11 7.65
CA ILE A 7 -22.13 3.67 7.74
C ILE A 7 -21.11 2.55 8.01
N ALA A 8 -21.39 1.63 8.94
CA ALA A 8 -20.51 0.50 9.21
C ALA A 8 -20.33 -0.40 7.98
N TYR A 9 -21.38 -0.67 7.20
CA TYR A 9 -21.27 -1.41 5.94
C TYR A 9 -20.42 -0.68 4.90
N LEU A 10 -20.59 0.63 4.76
CA LEU A 10 -19.77 1.45 3.87
C LEU A 10 -18.28 1.35 4.21
N PHE A 11 -17.92 1.55 5.48
CA PHE A 11 -16.53 1.43 5.93
C PHE A 11 -15.97 0.02 5.75
N ARG A 12 -16.80 -1.03 5.90
CA ARG A 12 -16.40 -2.42 5.64
C ARG A 12 -16.01 -2.62 4.18
N TRP A 13 -16.79 -2.10 3.24
CA TRP A 13 -16.46 -2.20 1.82
C TRP A 13 -15.23 -1.37 1.46
N ILE A 14 -15.10 -0.16 2.00
CA ILE A 14 -13.88 0.65 1.83
C ILE A 14 -12.66 -0.13 2.34
N HIS A 15 -12.73 -0.70 3.54
CA HIS A 15 -11.64 -1.47 4.14
C HIS A 15 -11.26 -2.67 3.27
N PHE A 16 -12.26 -3.42 2.81
CA PHE A 16 -12.06 -4.59 1.99
C PHE A 16 -11.38 -4.26 0.65
N PHE A 17 -11.91 -3.30 -0.11
CA PHE A 17 -11.34 -2.93 -1.41
C PHE A 17 -9.97 -2.27 -1.28
N ALA A 18 -9.78 -1.39 -0.29
CA ALA A 18 -8.47 -0.79 -0.02
C ALA A 18 -7.44 -1.85 0.38
N GLY A 19 -7.85 -2.85 1.17
CA GLY A 19 -7.00 -3.97 1.58
C GLY A 19 -6.58 -4.83 0.40
N ILE A 20 -7.51 -5.12 -0.52
CA ILE A 20 -7.20 -5.82 -1.79
C ILE A 20 -6.18 -5.03 -2.61
N ALA A 21 -6.38 -3.72 -2.77
CA ALA A 21 -5.43 -2.90 -3.52
C ALA A 21 -4.05 -2.88 -2.84
N TRP A 22 -4.01 -2.73 -1.50
CA TRP A 22 -2.76 -2.69 -0.74
C TRP A 22 -1.98 -4.01 -0.86
N ILE A 23 -2.59 -5.13 -0.51
CA ILE A 23 -1.92 -6.44 -0.49
C ILE A 23 -1.70 -6.96 -1.92
N GLY A 24 -2.62 -6.70 -2.85
CA GLY A 24 -2.45 -7.05 -4.26
C GLY A 24 -1.23 -6.37 -4.88
N LEU A 25 -1.02 -5.07 -4.61
CA LEU A 25 0.16 -4.36 -5.07
C LEU A 25 1.43 -4.80 -4.34
N LEU A 26 1.34 -5.19 -3.06
CA LEU A 26 2.46 -5.80 -2.34
C LEU A 26 2.94 -7.07 -3.07
N TYR A 27 2.02 -7.96 -3.47
CA TYR A 27 2.36 -9.17 -4.21
C TYR A 27 2.91 -8.86 -5.60
N TYR A 28 2.31 -7.88 -6.30
CA TYR A 28 2.86 -7.39 -7.56
C TYR A 28 4.33 -6.94 -7.41
N PHE A 29 4.67 -6.13 -6.41
CA PHE A 29 6.04 -5.68 -6.21
C PHE A 29 7.01 -6.81 -5.90
N ASN A 30 6.62 -7.70 -4.99
CA ASN A 30 7.52 -8.75 -4.49
C ASN A 30 7.70 -9.90 -5.48
N PHE A 31 6.61 -10.37 -6.11
CA PHE A 31 6.65 -11.60 -6.90
C PHE A 31 6.65 -11.36 -8.41
N VAL A 32 6.20 -10.19 -8.88
CA VAL A 32 6.10 -9.92 -10.33
C VAL A 32 7.17 -8.91 -10.75
N GLN A 33 7.14 -7.71 -10.19
CA GLN A 33 8.05 -6.63 -10.59
C GLN A 33 9.51 -6.95 -10.29
N THR A 34 9.80 -7.49 -9.10
CA THR A 34 11.17 -7.84 -8.70
C THR A 34 11.77 -8.90 -9.63
N GLU A 35 10.99 -9.90 -10.03
CA GLU A 35 11.45 -10.94 -10.96
C GLU A 35 11.64 -10.38 -12.37
N TYR A 36 10.67 -9.61 -12.87
CA TYR A 36 10.81 -8.90 -14.16
C TYR A 36 12.06 -8.02 -14.23
N PHE A 37 12.43 -7.33 -13.13
CA PHE A 37 13.62 -6.47 -13.09
C PHE A 37 14.96 -7.21 -13.14
N LYS A 38 14.98 -8.54 -13.02
CA LYS A 38 16.19 -9.37 -13.18
C LYS A 38 16.46 -9.70 -14.65
N GLU A 39 15.42 -9.76 -15.48
CA GLU A 39 15.51 -10.12 -16.89
C GLU A 39 15.34 -8.92 -17.84
N ALA A 40 14.73 -7.82 -17.37
CA ALA A 40 14.52 -6.63 -18.16
C ALA A 40 15.85 -5.97 -18.59
N ASP A 41 15.91 -5.53 -19.84
CA ASP A 41 17.00 -4.69 -20.32
C ASP A 41 17.05 -3.34 -19.58
N PRO A 42 18.21 -2.65 -19.57
CA PRO A 42 18.37 -1.41 -18.81
C PRO A 42 17.36 -0.31 -19.17
N ALA A 43 16.99 -0.17 -20.44
CA ALA A 43 16.07 0.87 -20.88
C ALA A 43 14.63 0.58 -20.41
N ALA A 44 14.19 -0.68 -20.52
CA ALA A 44 12.88 -1.11 -20.02
C ALA A 44 12.78 -0.95 -18.50
N LYS A 45 13.83 -1.33 -17.76
CA LYS A 45 13.90 -1.17 -16.30
C LYS A 45 13.84 0.30 -15.89
N ALA A 46 14.62 1.17 -16.53
CA ALA A 46 14.63 2.60 -16.23
C ALA A 46 13.26 3.25 -16.52
N SER A 47 12.63 2.88 -17.64
CA SER A 47 11.26 3.33 -17.96
C SER A 47 10.26 2.87 -16.90
N ALA A 48 10.34 1.61 -16.46
CA ALA A 48 9.46 1.10 -15.41
C ALA A 48 9.64 1.85 -14.08
N ILE A 49 10.89 2.11 -13.66
CA ILE A 49 11.18 2.84 -12.42
C ILE A 49 10.65 4.29 -12.46
N SER A 50 10.79 4.99 -13.60
CA SER A 50 10.29 6.38 -13.70
C SER A 50 8.79 6.49 -13.96
N LYS A 51 8.13 5.46 -14.50
CA LYS A 51 6.73 5.56 -14.94
C LYS A 51 5.79 4.59 -14.24
N LEU A 52 6.15 3.31 -14.17
CA LEU A 52 5.26 2.26 -13.66
C LEU A 52 5.29 2.19 -12.13
N VAL A 53 6.49 2.14 -11.55
CA VAL A 53 6.71 2.05 -10.10
C VAL A 53 6.01 3.19 -9.34
N PRO A 54 6.13 4.47 -9.72
CA PRO A 54 5.53 5.56 -8.95
C PRO A 54 4.00 5.50 -8.97
N ARG A 55 3.41 5.05 -10.09
CA ARG A 55 1.95 4.86 -10.22
C ARG A 55 1.46 3.73 -9.33
N ALA A 56 2.09 2.56 -9.41
CA ALA A 56 1.78 1.42 -8.56
C ALA A 56 1.97 1.77 -7.08
N LEU A 57 3.05 2.48 -6.75
CA LEU A 57 3.38 2.85 -5.37
C LEU A 57 2.40 3.89 -4.82
N GLY A 58 1.86 4.78 -5.66
CA GLY A 58 0.78 5.68 -5.28
C GLY A 58 -0.44 4.91 -4.78
N TRP A 59 -0.93 3.94 -5.57
CA TRP A 59 -2.05 3.09 -5.18
C TRP A 59 -1.74 2.25 -3.93
N PHE A 60 -0.52 1.73 -3.81
CA PHE A 60 -0.10 0.96 -2.64
C PHE A 60 -0.14 1.79 -1.35
N ARG A 61 0.38 3.03 -1.39
CA ARG A 61 0.41 3.94 -0.24
C ARG A 61 -0.98 4.36 0.21
N TYR A 62 -1.82 4.79 -0.74
CA TYR A 62 -3.17 5.21 -0.42
C TYR A 62 -4.08 4.03 -0.09
N GLY A 63 -3.88 2.86 -0.71
CA GLY A 63 -4.52 1.61 -0.32
C GLY A 63 -4.22 1.26 1.14
N ALA A 64 -2.95 1.37 1.57
CA ALA A 64 -2.57 1.19 2.97
C ALA A 64 -3.26 2.20 3.91
N LEU A 65 -3.28 3.48 3.53
CA LEU A 65 -3.93 4.53 4.31
C LEU A 65 -5.43 4.30 4.47
N PHE A 66 -6.14 4.04 3.37
CA PHE A 66 -7.58 3.82 3.41
C PHE A 66 -7.95 2.54 4.14
N THR A 67 -7.15 1.48 4.02
CA THR A 67 -7.32 0.26 4.83
C THR A 67 -7.16 0.57 6.32
N PHE A 68 -6.10 1.29 6.68
CA PHE A 68 -5.83 1.63 8.08
C PHE A 68 -6.94 2.52 8.69
N LEU A 69 -7.31 3.62 8.04
CA LEU A 69 -8.33 4.55 8.56
C LEU A 69 -9.72 3.90 8.64
N SER A 70 -10.12 3.14 7.63
CA SER A 70 -11.39 2.40 7.68
C SER A 70 -11.36 1.29 8.73
N GLY A 71 -10.21 0.65 8.96
CA GLY A 71 -10.03 -0.33 10.02
C GLY A 71 -10.19 0.27 11.41
N LEU A 72 -9.63 1.46 11.64
CA LEU A 72 -9.84 2.21 12.89
C LEU A 72 -11.31 2.59 13.09
N ALA A 73 -12.00 3.05 12.03
CA ALA A 73 -13.43 3.34 12.09
C ALA A 73 -14.25 2.09 12.46
N LEU A 74 -13.97 0.95 11.82
CA LEU A 74 -14.62 -0.33 12.12
C LEU A 74 -14.35 -0.84 13.53
N ALA A 75 -13.13 -0.66 14.04
CA ALA A 75 -12.80 -0.99 15.43
C ALA A 75 -13.63 -0.15 16.41
N GLY A 76 -13.84 1.14 16.11
CA GLY A 76 -14.73 2.01 16.87
C GLY A 76 -16.19 1.53 16.90
N PHE A 77 -16.70 1.02 15.77
CA PHE A 77 -18.05 0.43 15.70
C PHE A 77 -18.16 -0.92 16.41
N LEU A 78 -17.11 -1.75 16.39
CA LEU A 78 -17.11 -3.04 17.08
C LEU A 78 -17.08 -2.89 18.61
N GLY A 79 -16.39 -1.88 19.13
CA GLY A 79 -16.26 -1.65 20.57
C GLY A 79 -15.84 -2.91 21.33
N ALA A 80 -16.67 -3.34 22.28
CA ALA A 80 -16.43 -4.52 23.12
C ALA A 80 -16.43 -5.88 22.36
N ALA A 81 -16.86 -5.91 21.10
CA ALA A 81 -16.83 -7.12 20.26
C ALA A 81 -15.44 -7.39 19.64
N THR A 82 -14.46 -6.52 19.88
CA THR A 82 -13.07 -6.73 19.44
C THR A 82 -12.45 -7.92 20.17
N ASN A 83 -12.11 -8.97 19.43
CA ASN A 83 -11.48 -10.18 19.97
C ASN A 83 -9.96 -10.20 19.70
N PHE A 84 -9.28 -11.19 20.29
CA PHE A 84 -7.83 -11.35 20.20
C PHE A 84 -7.28 -11.40 18.76
N TYR A 85 -7.99 -12.07 17.83
CA TYR A 85 -7.55 -12.16 16.44
C TYR A 85 -7.65 -10.81 15.72
N ILE A 86 -8.70 -10.03 16.01
CA ILE A 86 -8.85 -8.68 15.48
C ILE A 86 -7.74 -7.78 16.03
N SER A 87 -7.44 -7.88 17.32
CA SER A 87 -6.34 -7.11 17.94
C SER A 87 -4.98 -7.41 17.30
N ILE A 88 -4.67 -8.68 17.01
CA ILE A 88 -3.45 -9.05 16.28
C ILE A 88 -3.45 -8.43 14.88
N GLY A 89 -4.58 -8.54 14.16
CA GLY A 89 -4.71 -7.95 12.81
C GLY A 89 -4.51 -6.43 12.83
N MET A 90 -5.06 -5.73 13.82
CA MET A 90 -4.87 -4.29 14.02
C MET A 90 -3.42 -3.95 14.31
N LEU A 91 -2.74 -4.71 15.17
CA LEU A 91 -1.33 -4.50 15.49
C LEU A 91 -0.44 -4.66 14.25
N LEU A 92 -0.59 -5.79 13.55
CA LEU A 92 0.18 -6.06 12.32
C LEU A 92 -0.12 -5.02 11.24
N GLY A 93 -1.40 -4.70 11.03
CA GLY A 93 -1.83 -3.67 10.09
C GLY A 93 -1.24 -2.29 10.40
N THR A 94 -1.15 -1.93 11.68
CA THR A 94 -0.52 -0.67 12.12
C THR A 94 0.97 -0.65 11.80
N LEU A 95 1.71 -1.69 12.17
CA LEU A 95 3.15 -1.79 11.91
C LEU A 95 3.45 -1.76 10.40
N MET A 96 2.66 -2.49 9.61
CA MET A 96 2.80 -2.51 8.16
C MET A 96 2.46 -1.15 7.54
N PHE A 97 1.39 -0.49 7.98
CA PHE A 97 1.04 0.85 7.51
C PHE A 97 2.16 1.86 7.80
N LEU A 98 2.71 1.84 9.01
CA LEU A 98 3.84 2.70 9.40
C LEU A 98 5.07 2.42 8.55
N ASN A 99 5.38 1.15 8.27
CA ASN A 99 6.46 0.78 7.37
C ASN A 99 6.27 1.38 5.95
N VAL A 100 5.05 1.29 5.39
CA VAL A 100 4.74 1.86 4.07
C VAL A 100 5.03 3.36 4.01
N TRP A 101 4.58 4.11 5.01
CA TRP A 101 4.64 5.57 4.99
C TRP A 101 5.98 6.15 5.49
N LEU A 102 6.61 5.51 6.48
CA LEU A 102 7.82 6.03 7.13
C LEU A 102 9.11 5.44 6.58
N ILE A 103 9.09 4.25 5.97
CA ILE A 103 10.29 3.56 5.49
C ILE A 103 10.25 3.36 3.99
N ILE A 104 9.24 2.65 3.47
CA ILE A 104 9.16 2.31 2.04
C ILE A 104 9.04 3.58 1.20
N TRP A 105 8.11 4.49 1.52
CA TRP A 105 7.91 5.68 0.70
C TRP A 105 9.13 6.60 0.61
N PRO A 106 9.82 6.97 1.71
CA PRO A 106 11.06 7.74 1.63
C PRO A 106 12.13 7.08 0.76
N ASN A 107 12.36 5.78 0.95
CA ASN A 107 13.37 5.05 0.17
C ASN A 107 13.02 5.00 -1.32
N GLN A 108 11.74 4.81 -1.65
CA GLN A 108 11.28 4.80 -3.04
C GLN A 108 11.43 6.16 -3.72
N LYS A 109 11.23 7.27 -3.00
CA LYS A 109 11.53 8.60 -3.55
C LYS A 109 13.00 8.72 -3.96
N THR A 110 13.91 8.23 -3.13
CA THR A 110 15.36 8.25 -3.42
C THR A 110 15.68 7.41 -4.66
N VAL A 111 15.11 6.21 -4.77
CA VAL A 111 15.30 5.33 -5.95
C VAL A 111 14.78 5.98 -7.23
N ILE A 112 13.59 6.58 -7.18
CA ILE A 112 12.99 7.24 -8.34
C ILE A 112 13.84 8.45 -8.77
N ALA A 113 14.26 9.29 -7.82
CA ALA A 113 15.09 10.45 -8.10
C ALA A 113 16.46 10.06 -8.71
N SER A 114 17.10 9.03 -8.16
CA SER A 114 18.36 8.50 -8.71
C SER A 114 18.18 8.00 -10.15
N ASN A 115 17.08 7.29 -10.45
CA ASN A 115 16.81 6.82 -11.81
C ASN A 115 16.56 7.97 -12.80
N GLU A 116 15.87 9.03 -12.36
CA GLU A 116 15.67 10.24 -13.17
C GLU A 116 16.98 10.97 -13.46
N GLN A 117 17.89 11.05 -12.49
CA GLN A 117 19.23 11.63 -12.66
C GLN A 117 20.07 10.85 -13.69
N VAL A 118 20.09 9.52 -13.60
CA VAL A 118 20.79 8.65 -14.57
C VAL A 118 20.21 8.82 -15.98
N LEU A 119 18.88 8.90 -16.11
CA LEU A 119 18.23 9.14 -17.41
C LEU A 119 18.53 10.51 -18.00
N ALA A 120 18.86 11.51 -17.17
CA ALA A 120 19.28 12.84 -17.60
C ALA A 120 20.78 12.90 -18.01
N GLY A 121 21.49 11.77 -17.97
CA GLY A 121 22.92 11.70 -18.28
C GLY A 121 23.84 12.04 -17.11
N GLY A 122 23.30 12.07 -15.88
CA GLY A 122 24.09 12.12 -14.65
C GLY A 122 24.56 10.74 -14.19
N GLU A 123 25.40 10.72 -13.16
CA GLU A 123 25.74 9.51 -12.38
C GLU A 123 24.70 9.22 -11.30
#